data_AF-A0A6P1Q4X0-F1
#
_entry.id   AF-A0A6P1Q4X0-F1
#
_cell.length_a   1.000
_cell.length_b   1.000
_cell.length_c   1.000
_cell.angle_alpha   90.00
_cell.angle_beta   90.00
_cell.angle_gamma   90.00
#
_symmetry.space_group_name_H-M   'P 1'
#
loop_
_entity.id
_entity.type
_entity.pdbx_description
1 polymer ?
#
loop_
_entity_poly.entity_id
_entity_poly.type
_entity_poly.pdbx_seq_one_letter_code
_entity_poly.pdbx_strand_id
1 'polypeptide(L)'
;MELLCPAGNLPALKAAIENGADAVYIGLKDDTNARHFAGLNFTDKRLKEAARVVHQHQRKLHVAINTFAHPNGFIRWQNAIDMAVDNGADALIIADLAMLEYATSRYPHIERHVSVQASATNLEAIRFYHQHFDVARVVLPRVLSIHQVRQLARNTPVPLEVFAFGSLCIMAEGRCYLSSWMTGESPNTVGACSPARYVRWQQTPAGLESRLNEVLIDRYEPNENAGYPTLCKGRYQVDGQRYHVLEEPTSLNTLELLPELLAANIASVKIEGRQRSPAYVSQVARIWRQAIDRCKANPEAFAVQESWMTELGSLSEGTQTTLGAYHRKWQ
;
A
#
# COMPACT_ATOMS: atom_id res chain seq x y z
N MET A 1 -17.67 0.13 5.39
CA MET A 1 -16.24 0.44 5.46
C MET A 1 -15.51 -0.57 6.32
N GLU A 2 -14.71 -1.39 5.66
CA GLU A 2 -13.73 -2.37 6.16
C GLU A 2 -12.42 -1.66 6.49
N LEU A 3 -11.76 -2.04 7.58
CA LEU A 3 -10.36 -1.70 7.86
C LEU A 3 -9.44 -2.81 7.37
N LEU A 4 -8.69 -2.56 6.30
CA LEU A 4 -7.73 -3.50 5.73
C LEU A 4 -6.29 -3.19 6.20
N CYS A 5 -5.74 -4.04 7.04
CA CYS A 5 -4.42 -3.85 7.65
C CYS A 5 -3.32 -4.71 6.98
N PRO A 6 -2.07 -4.23 6.92
CA PRO A 6 -0.95 -4.97 6.36
C PRO A 6 -0.35 -5.94 7.37
N ALA A 7 0.20 -7.06 6.88
CA ALA A 7 1.09 -7.88 7.68
C ALA A 7 2.20 -8.53 6.84
N GLY A 8 3.45 -8.39 7.30
CA GLY A 8 4.61 -9.08 6.71
C GLY A 8 4.96 -10.39 7.40
N ASN A 9 4.33 -10.71 8.53
CA ASN A 9 4.57 -11.93 9.32
C ASN A 9 3.38 -12.22 10.25
N LEU A 10 3.36 -13.41 10.87
CA LEU A 10 2.28 -13.84 11.77
C LEU A 10 2.09 -12.91 12.99
N PRO A 11 3.16 -12.42 13.67
CA PRO A 11 2.98 -11.45 14.76
C PRO A 11 2.26 -10.17 14.32
N ALA A 12 2.63 -9.58 13.17
CA ALA A 12 1.96 -8.39 12.65
C ALA A 12 0.50 -8.68 12.26
N LEU A 13 0.22 -9.88 11.73
CA LEU A 13 -1.14 -10.31 11.42
C LEU A 13 -2.01 -10.42 12.67
N LYS A 14 -1.50 -11.04 13.75
CA LYS A 14 -2.20 -11.12 15.04
C LYS A 14 -2.46 -9.74 15.62
N ALA A 15 -1.41 -8.90 15.62
CA ALA A 15 -1.49 -7.50 16.04
C ALA A 15 -2.59 -6.72 15.30
N ALA A 16 -2.73 -6.90 13.99
CA ALA A 16 -3.79 -6.25 13.22
C ALA A 16 -5.20 -6.69 13.67
N ILE A 17 -5.42 -8.00 13.80
CA ILE A 17 -6.72 -8.58 14.18
C ILE A 17 -7.11 -8.15 15.59
N GLU A 18 -6.18 -8.29 16.54
CA GLU A 18 -6.39 -7.92 17.95
C GLU A 18 -6.71 -6.44 18.14
N ASN A 19 -6.31 -5.58 17.20
CA ASN A 19 -6.56 -4.14 17.21
C ASN A 19 -7.68 -3.70 16.25
N GLY A 20 -8.53 -4.64 15.79
CA GLY A 20 -9.79 -4.33 15.14
C GLY A 20 -9.75 -4.28 13.61
N ALA A 21 -8.73 -4.85 12.96
CA ALA A 21 -8.75 -5.05 11.52
C ALA A 21 -9.93 -5.97 11.12
N ASP A 22 -10.70 -5.55 10.12
CA ASP A 22 -11.77 -6.36 9.54
C ASP A 22 -11.20 -7.41 8.57
N ALA A 23 -10.09 -7.05 7.92
CA ALA A 23 -9.32 -7.92 7.03
C ALA A 23 -7.83 -7.63 7.15
N VAL A 24 -7.00 -8.62 6.84
CA VAL A 24 -5.53 -8.48 6.80
C VAL A 24 -5.03 -8.87 5.43
N TYR A 25 -4.15 -8.06 4.83
CA TYR A 25 -3.48 -8.41 3.58
C TYR A 25 -1.99 -8.73 3.76
N ILE A 26 -1.55 -9.79 3.09
CA ILE A 26 -0.18 -10.32 3.15
C ILE A 26 0.43 -10.47 1.76
N GLY A 27 1.67 -10.93 1.69
CA GLY A 27 2.35 -11.35 0.46
C GLY A 27 3.02 -12.71 0.63
N LEU A 28 3.33 -13.37 -0.48
CA LEU A 28 4.09 -14.62 -0.50
C LEU A 28 5.59 -14.35 -0.46
N LYS A 29 6.36 -15.34 -0.01
CA LYS A 29 7.83 -15.25 0.10
C LYS A 29 8.52 -15.48 -1.26
N ASP A 30 8.14 -14.69 -2.25
CA ASP A 30 8.65 -14.69 -3.62
C ASP A 30 8.39 -13.33 -4.30
N ASP A 31 8.75 -13.20 -5.57
CA ASP A 31 8.66 -11.98 -6.35
C ASP A 31 7.27 -11.67 -6.93
N THR A 32 6.23 -12.43 -6.54
CA THR A 32 4.86 -12.23 -7.03
C THR A 32 4.16 -11.03 -6.38
N ASN A 33 4.81 -10.34 -5.44
CA ASN A 33 4.26 -9.17 -4.77
C ASN A 33 5.29 -8.05 -4.58
N ALA A 34 4.81 -6.80 -4.60
CA ALA A 34 5.68 -5.62 -4.67
C ALA A 34 6.40 -5.23 -3.36
N ARG A 35 6.41 -6.14 -2.36
CA ARG A 35 7.03 -5.95 -1.03
C ARG A 35 7.70 -7.24 -0.56
N HIS A 36 8.43 -7.90 -1.45
CA HIS A 36 9.07 -9.19 -1.17
C HIS A 36 10.40 -9.11 -0.39
N PHE A 37 10.40 -8.38 0.73
CA PHE A 37 11.61 -8.21 1.52
C PHE A 37 12.11 -9.51 2.16
N ALA A 38 13.43 -9.65 2.25
CA ALA A 38 14.06 -10.75 2.97
C ALA A 38 13.59 -10.80 4.43
N GLY A 39 13.32 -12.00 4.93
CA GLY A 39 12.86 -12.23 6.31
C GLY A 39 11.36 -11.99 6.55
N LEU A 40 10.63 -11.43 5.58
CA LEU A 40 9.20 -11.23 5.63
C LEU A 40 8.46 -12.20 4.69
N ASN A 41 7.14 -12.07 4.69
CA ASN A 41 6.18 -12.79 3.87
C ASN A 41 5.98 -14.26 4.24
N PHE A 42 4.99 -14.85 3.59
CA PHE A 42 4.42 -16.13 3.99
C PHE A 42 4.84 -17.22 3.02
N THR A 43 5.27 -18.34 3.60
CA THR A 43 5.38 -19.62 2.90
C THR A 43 4.03 -20.33 2.99
N ASP A 44 3.83 -21.37 2.19
CA ASP A 44 2.65 -22.27 2.25
C ASP A 44 2.21 -22.61 3.69
N LYS A 45 3.12 -23.20 4.50
CA LYS A 45 2.85 -23.53 5.91
C LYS A 45 2.40 -22.33 6.76
N ARG A 46 3.02 -21.16 6.56
CA ARG A 46 2.68 -19.95 7.32
C ARG A 46 1.38 -19.34 6.84
N LEU A 47 1.06 -19.48 5.55
CA LEU A 47 -0.17 -19.01 4.95
C LEU A 47 -1.37 -19.79 5.48
N LYS A 48 -1.27 -21.12 5.57
CA LYS A 48 -2.28 -21.96 6.21
C LYS A 48 -2.56 -21.56 7.66
N GLU A 49 -1.50 -21.28 8.42
CA GLU A 49 -1.61 -20.80 9.79
C GLU A 49 -2.23 -19.40 9.87
N ALA A 50 -1.89 -18.51 8.92
CA ALA A 50 -2.48 -17.19 8.82
C ALA A 50 -4.00 -17.26 8.59
N ALA A 51 -4.45 -18.08 7.62
CA ALA A 51 -5.87 -18.30 7.34
C ALA A 51 -6.59 -18.82 8.58
N ARG A 52 -6.03 -19.85 9.24
CA ARG A 52 -6.58 -20.39 10.49
C ARG A 52 -6.78 -19.31 11.55
N VAL A 53 -5.77 -18.48 11.82
CA VAL A 53 -5.85 -17.41 12.84
C VAL A 53 -6.87 -16.34 12.45
N VAL A 54 -6.88 -15.92 11.18
CA VAL A 54 -7.80 -14.90 10.65
C VAL A 54 -9.25 -15.37 10.74
N HIS A 55 -9.55 -16.58 10.27
CA HIS A 55 -10.90 -17.14 10.26
C HIS A 55 -11.41 -17.47 11.66
N GLN A 56 -10.53 -17.86 12.60
CA GLN A 56 -10.91 -18.02 14.02
C GLN A 56 -11.46 -16.74 14.65
N HIS A 57 -11.06 -15.58 14.14
CA HIS A 57 -11.56 -14.27 14.57
C HIS A 57 -12.66 -13.73 13.66
N GLN A 58 -13.19 -14.55 12.74
CA GLN A 58 -14.22 -14.18 11.76
C GLN A 58 -13.81 -12.98 10.89
N ARG A 59 -12.51 -12.90 10.56
CA ARG A 59 -11.94 -11.85 9.69
C ARG A 59 -11.57 -12.44 8.33
N LYS A 60 -11.21 -11.57 7.37
CA LYS A 60 -10.82 -11.98 6.01
C LYS A 60 -9.30 -11.90 5.79
N LEU A 61 -8.75 -12.86 5.05
CA LEU A 61 -7.37 -12.93 4.62
C LEU A 61 -7.27 -12.56 3.14
N HIS A 62 -6.58 -11.47 2.83
CA HIS A 62 -6.29 -11.07 1.46
C HIS A 62 -4.83 -11.40 1.11
N VAL A 63 -4.58 -11.96 -0.08
CA VAL A 63 -3.21 -12.25 -0.55
C VAL A 63 -2.89 -11.38 -1.74
N ALA A 64 -1.81 -10.60 -1.64
CA ALA A 64 -1.34 -9.79 -2.75
C ALA A 64 -0.41 -10.59 -3.66
N ILE A 65 -0.81 -10.71 -4.92
CA ILE A 65 -0.06 -11.32 -6.02
C ILE A 65 -0.03 -10.27 -7.13
N ASN A 66 0.62 -9.15 -6.79
CA ASN A 66 0.36 -7.87 -7.40
C ASN A 66 1.53 -7.29 -8.19
N THR A 67 2.49 -8.12 -8.58
CA THR A 67 3.51 -7.79 -9.61
C THR A 67 3.12 -8.43 -10.95
N PHE A 68 3.87 -8.13 -12.00
CA PHE A 68 3.58 -8.56 -13.37
C PHE A 68 4.39 -9.80 -13.75
N ALA A 69 3.73 -10.77 -14.39
CA ALA A 69 4.35 -12.05 -14.71
C ALA A 69 5.44 -11.88 -15.78
N HIS A 70 6.63 -12.42 -15.51
CA HIS A 70 7.71 -12.41 -16.50
C HIS A 70 7.55 -13.56 -17.51
N PRO A 71 7.91 -13.38 -18.79
CA PRO A 71 7.79 -14.43 -19.81
C PRO A 71 8.43 -15.77 -19.39
N ASN A 72 9.63 -15.71 -18.80
CA ASN A 72 10.38 -16.90 -18.38
C ASN A 72 9.96 -17.46 -17.00
N GLY A 73 8.93 -16.88 -16.37
CA GLY A 73 8.51 -17.21 -15.01
C GLY A 73 7.00 -17.19 -14.80
N PHE A 74 6.20 -17.16 -15.87
CA PHE A 74 4.75 -16.98 -15.83
C PHE A 74 4.04 -17.97 -14.89
N ILE A 75 4.43 -19.24 -14.96
CA ILE A 75 3.89 -20.33 -14.11
C ILE A 75 4.05 -20.03 -12.62
N ARG A 76 5.05 -19.24 -12.21
CA ARG A 76 5.25 -18.87 -10.80
C ARG A 76 4.06 -18.08 -10.25
N TRP A 77 3.52 -17.13 -11.02
CA TRP A 77 2.36 -16.35 -10.57
C TRP A 77 1.09 -17.20 -10.54
N GLN A 78 0.93 -18.14 -11.48
CA GLN A 78 -0.15 -19.12 -11.43
C GLN A 78 -0.07 -19.98 -10.16
N ASN A 79 1.12 -20.51 -9.86
CA ASN A 79 1.36 -21.29 -8.65
C ASN A 79 1.14 -20.47 -7.37
N ALA A 80 1.45 -19.17 -7.38
CA ALA A 80 1.15 -18.27 -6.27
C ALA A 80 -0.36 -18.10 -6.06
N ILE A 81 -1.14 -17.99 -7.14
CA ILE A 81 -2.61 -17.95 -7.08
C ILE A 81 -3.14 -19.27 -6.52
N ASP A 82 -2.70 -20.40 -7.08
CA ASP A 82 -3.10 -21.73 -6.63
C ASP A 82 -2.79 -21.91 -5.13
N MET A 83 -1.56 -21.58 -4.70
CA MET A 83 -1.15 -21.63 -3.29
C MET A 83 -2.01 -20.72 -2.41
N ALA A 84 -2.35 -19.52 -2.86
CA ALA A 84 -3.16 -18.59 -2.10
C ALA A 84 -4.57 -19.15 -1.86
N VAL A 85 -5.21 -19.67 -2.91
CA VAL A 85 -6.55 -20.24 -2.82
C VAL A 85 -6.57 -21.53 -2.00
N ASP A 86 -5.64 -22.45 -2.26
CA ASP A 86 -5.56 -23.76 -1.57
C ASP A 86 -5.32 -23.61 -0.06
N ASN A 87 -4.73 -22.50 0.37
CA ASN A 87 -4.46 -22.19 1.77
C ASN A 87 -5.46 -21.21 2.40
N GLY A 88 -6.61 -20.96 1.76
CA GLY A 88 -7.73 -20.26 2.38
C GLY A 88 -7.64 -18.73 2.33
N ALA A 89 -7.06 -18.16 1.28
CA ALA A 89 -7.29 -16.75 0.97
C ALA A 89 -8.79 -16.50 0.72
N ASP A 90 -9.31 -15.37 1.20
CA ASP A 90 -10.67 -14.91 0.92
C ASP A 90 -10.72 -14.00 -0.32
N ALA A 91 -9.63 -13.25 -0.56
CA ALA A 91 -9.49 -12.40 -1.73
C ALA A 91 -8.05 -12.35 -2.26
N LEU A 92 -7.91 -12.21 -3.58
CA LEU A 92 -6.63 -11.99 -4.25
C LEU A 92 -6.51 -10.54 -4.72
N ILE A 93 -5.38 -9.89 -4.44
CA ILE A 93 -5.09 -8.54 -4.93
C ILE A 93 -4.12 -8.66 -6.10
N ILE A 94 -4.61 -8.46 -7.34
CA ILE A 94 -3.90 -8.77 -8.59
C ILE A 94 -3.84 -7.55 -9.50
N ALA A 95 -2.75 -7.38 -10.25
CA ALA A 95 -2.57 -6.30 -11.22
C ALA A 95 -2.49 -6.79 -12.67
N ASP A 96 -1.83 -7.93 -12.87
CA ASP A 96 -1.55 -8.51 -14.18
C ASP A 96 -2.83 -9.09 -14.83
N LEU A 97 -3.07 -8.75 -16.10
CA LEU A 97 -4.29 -9.14 -16.83
C LEU A 97 -4.39 -10.66 -17.02
N ALA A 98 -3.27 -11.32 -17.34
CA ALA A 98 -3.26 -12.76 -17.54
C ALA A 98 -3.48 -13.49 -16.21
N MET A 99 -3.01 -12.92 -15.10
CA MET A 99 -3.28 -13.45 -13.76
C MET A 99 -4.73 -13.23 -13.31
N LEU A 100 -5.34 -12.10 -13.67
CA LEU A 100 -6.76 -11.87 -13.47
C LEU A 100 -7.60 -12.88 -14.28
N GLU A 101 -7.27 -13.09 -15.55
CA GLU A 101 -7.91 -14.09 -16.42
C GLU A 101 -7.77 -15.51 -15.85
N TYR A 102 -6.56 -15.87 -15.41
CA TYR A 102 -6.29 -17.18 -14.81
C TYR A 102 -7.11 -17.41 -13.54
N ALA A 103 -7.13 -16.44 -12.62
CA ALA A 103 -7.93 -16.52 -11.39
C ALA A 103 -9.44 -16.58 -11.68
N THR A 104 -9.91 -15.85 -12.70
CA THR A 104 -11.32 -15.85 -13.11
C THR A 104 -11.74 -17.23 -13.64
N SER A 105 -10.91 -17.82 -14.50
CA SER A 105 -11.22 -19.09 -15.16
C SER A 105 -11.12 -20.29 -14.22
N ARG A 106 -10.10 -20.30 -13.35
CA ARG A 106 -9.79 -21.45 -12.49
C ARG A 106 -10.50 -21.41 -11.13
N TYR A 107 -10.69 -20.22 -10.58
CA TYR A 107 -11.22 -20.02 -9.22
C TYR A 107 -12.37 -19.00 -9.24
N PRO A 108 -13.49 -19.25 -9.94
CA PRO A 108 -14.57 -18.27 -10.08
C PRO A 108 -15.14 -17.79 -8.74
N HIS A 109 -15.07 -18.62 -7.69
CA HIS A 109 -15.56 -18.34 -6.35
C HIS A 109 -14.65 -17.41 -5.51
N ILE A 110 -13.39 -17.19 -5.87
CA ILE A 110 -12.48 -16.33 -5.09
C ILE A 110 -12.77 -14.85 -5.37
N GLU A 111 -12.82 -14.00 -4.35
CA GLU A 111 -12.92 -12.55 -4.58
C GLU A 111 -11.62 -12.05 -5.23
N ARG A 112 -11.75 -11.25 -6.30
CA ARG A 112 -10.62 -10.64 -7.02
C ARG A 112 -10.66 -9.13 -6.84
N HIS A 113 -9.58 -8.57 -6.30
CA HIS A 113 -9.41 -7.13 -6.13
C HIS A 113 -8.35 -6.62 -7.12
N VAL A 114 -8.67 -5.57 -7.87
CA VAL A 114 -7.69 -4.92 -8.75
C VAL A 114 -6.71 -4.13 -7.90
N SER A 115 -5.43 -4.49 -7.99
CA SER A 115 -4.35 -3.79 -7.31
C SER A 115 -4.19 -2.37 -7.83
N VAL A 116 -3.76 -1.46 -6.95
CA VAL A 116 -3.40 -0.08 -7.31
C VAL A 116 -2.34 -0.02 -8.42
N GLN A 117 -1.51 -1.06 -8.56
CA GLN A 117 -0.52 -1.17 -9.63
C GLN A 117 -1.14 -1.15 -11.03
N ALA A 118 -2.39 -1.59 -11.20
CA ALA A 118 -3.11 -1.51 -12.47
C ALA A 118 -3.42 -0.05 -12.86
N SER A 119 -3.48 0.86 -11.88
CA SER A 119 -3.76 2.29 -12.05
C SER A 119 -5.11 2.57 -12.74
N ALA A 120 -6.16 1.87 -12.32
CA ALA A 120 -7.53 2.13 -12.76
C ALA A 120 -8.03 3.48 -12.20
N THR A 121 -7.98 4.53 -13.01
CA THR A 121 -8.30 5.92 -12.62
C THR A 121 -9.60 6.47 -13.19
N ASN A 122 -10.27 5.73 -14.07
CA ASN A 122 -11.51 6.14 -14.73
C ASN A 122 -12.53 4.99 -14.72
N LEU A 123 -13.78 5.33 -15.04
CA LEU A 123 -14.91 4.42 -14.95
C LEU A 123 -14.83 3.29 -15.99
N GLU A 124 -14.34 3.60 -17.19
CA GLU A 124 -14.21 2.67 -18.30
C GLU A 124 -13.21 1.56 -17.97
N ALA A 125 -12.06 1.92 -17.37
CA ALA A 125 -11.09 0.95 -16.88
C ALA A 125 -11.71 0.05 -15.80
N ILE A 126 -12.45 0.62 -14.84
CA ILE A 126 -13.12 -0.16 -13.80
C ILE A 126 -14.17 -1.11 -14.39
N ARG A 127 -14.98 -0.64 -15.35
CA ARG A 127 -15.96 -1.48 -16.06
C ARG A 127 -15.29 -2.61 -16.82
N PHE A 128 -14.15 -2.34 -17.48
CA PHE A 128 -13.38 -3.36 -18.17
C PHE A 128 -12.95 -4.48 -17.21
N TYR A 129 -12.36 -4.12 -16.06
CA TYR A 129 -11.96 -5.11 -15.07
C TYR A 129 -13.15 -5.93 -14.57
N HIS A 130 -14.28 -5.27 -14.30
CA HIS A 130 -15.49 -5.95 -13.83
C HIS A 130 -16.07 -6.90 -14.88
N GLN A 131 -16.21 -6.46 -16.12
CA GLN A 131 -16.83 -7.23 -17.20
C GLN A 131 -15.99 -8.43 -17.63
N HIS A 132 -14.66 -8.31 -17.63
CA HIS A 132 -13.79 -9.34 -18.17
C HIS A 132 -13.19 -10.27 -17.12
N PHE A 133 -13.09 -9.85 -15.86
CA PHE A 133 -12.45 -10.65 -14.80
C PHE A 133 -13.31 -10.79 -13.54
N ASP A 134 -14.57 -10.36 -13.60
CA ASP A 134 -15.51 -10.45 -12.48
C ASP A 134 -14.88 -9.96 -11.17
N VAL A 135 -14.24 -8.79 -11.23
CA VAL A 135 -13.57 -8.22 -10.04
C VAL A 135 -14.61 -7.74 -9.05
N ALA A 136 -14.37 -8.03 -7.77
CA ALA A 136 -15.25 -7.67 -6.67
C ALA A 136 -14.91 -6.29 -6.07
N ARG A 137 -13.70 -5.78 -6.31
CA ARG A 137 -13.23 -4.50 -5.76
C ARG A 137 -12.10 -3.90 -6.59
N VAL A 138 -11.98 -2.56 -6.59
CA VAL A 138 -10.84 -1.86 -7.18
C VAL A 138 -10.14 -0.99 -6.13
N VAL A 139 -8.82 -1.16 -6.00
CA VAL A 139 -7.97 -0.30 -5.18
C VAL A 139 -7.54 0.93 -5.99
N LEU A 140 -8.07 2.10 -5.65
CA LEU A 140 -7.78 3.34 -6.35
C LEU A 140 -6.36 3.86 -6.04
N PRO A 141 -5.69 4.47 -7.03
CA PRO A 141 -4.43 5.16 -6.79
C PRO A 141 -4.65 6.53 -6.12
N ARG A 142 -3.71 6.91 -5.27
CA ARG A 142 -3.61 8.14 -4.47
C ARG A 142 -3.23 9.38 -5.29
N VAL A 143 -3.39 9.31 -6.61
CA VAL A 143 -3.21 10.44 -7.55
C VAL A 143 -4.54 11.14 -7.86
N LEU A 144 -5.67 10.56 -7.44
CA LEU A 144 -7.00 11.11 -7.61
C LEU A 144 -7.35 12.08 -6.48
N SER A 145 -8.01 13.18 -6.82
CA SER A 145 -8.59 14.09 -5.82
C SER A 145 -9.82 13.46 -5.15
N ILE A 146 -10.23 13.97 -3.99
CA ILE A 146 -11.43 13.46 -3.31
C ILE A 146 -12.69 13.64 -4.16
N HIS A 147 -12.76 14.69 -4.97
CA HIS A 147 -13.84 14.90 -5.93
C HIS A 147 -13.89 13.80 -6.99
N GLN A 148 -12.74 13.45 -7.58
CA GLN A 148 -12.64 12.35 -8.55
C GLN A 148 -13.02 11.01 -7.93
N VAL A 149 -12.57 10.73 -6.71
CA VAL A 149 -12.97 9.52 -5.97
C VAL A 149 -14.49 9.46 -5.76
N ARG A 150 -15.12 10.58 -5.34
CA ARG A 150 -16.57 10.67 -5.18
C ARG A 150 -17.32 10.45 -6.50
N GLN A 151 -16.80 11.00 -7.61
CA GLN A 151 -17.40 10.84 -8.93
C GLN A 151 -17.35 9.38 -9.40
N LEU A 152 -16.23 8.70 -9.19
CA LEU A 152 -16.10 7.26 -9.49
C LEU A 152 -17.03 6.43 -8.61
N ALA A 153 -17.05 6.70 -7.30
CA ALA A 153 -17.84 5.93 -6.35
C ALA A 153 -19.35 5.97 -6.62
N ARG A 154 -19.86 7.06 -7.23
CA ARG A 154 -21.27 7.17 -7.64
C ARG A 154 -21.66 6.27 -8.81
N ASN A 155 -20.72 5.96 -9.71
CA ASN A 155 -21.04 5.37 -11.02
C ASN A 155 -20.40 4.00 -11.26
N THR A 156 -19.45 3.61 -10.41
CA THR A 156 -18.73 2.35 -10.48
C THR A 156 -19.67 1.14 -10.31
N PRO A 157 -19.48 0.05 -11.09
CA PRO A 157 -20.22 -1.19 -10.87
C PRO A 157 -19.71 -1.98 -9.66
N VAL A 158 -18.53 -1.64 -9.12
CA VAL A 158 -17.85 -2.41 -8.08
C VAL A 158 -17.42 -1.52 -6.90
N PRO A 159 -17.42 -2.05 -5.67
CA PRO A 159 -16.86 -1.39 -4.50
C PRO A 159 -15.44 -0.85 -4.71
N LEU A 160 -15.14 0.32 -4.13
CA LEU A 160 -13.83 0.95 -4.19
C LEU A 160 -13.09 0.86 -2.85
N GLU A 161 -11.78 0.67 -2.92
CA GLU A 161 -10.84 0.70 -1.80
C GLU A 161 -9.86 1.85 -1.99
N VAL A 162 -9.57 2.58 -0.92
CA VAL A 162 -8.59 3.67 -0.92
C VAL A 162 -7.52 3.44 0.13
N PHE A 163 -6.32 3.97 -0.10
CA PHE A 163 -5.31 4.02 0.95
C PHE A 163 -5.68 5.08 1.99
N ALA A 164 -5.59 4.70 3.26
CA ALA A 164 -5.92 5.54 4.40
C ALA A 164 -4.69 6.19 5.03
N PHE A 165 -3.64 5.38 5.24
CA PHE A 165 -2.42 5.80 5.92
C PHE A 165 -1.17 5.08 5.38
N GLY A 166 -0.02 5.75 5.44
CA GLY A 166 1.30 5.19 5.17
C GLY A 166 2.07 5.90 4.05
N SER A 167 3.28 5.43 3.75
CA SER A 167 4.22 6.12 2.84
C SER A 167 3.61 6.40 1.46
N LEU A 168 3.71 7.65 0.98
CA LEU A 168 3.19 8.06 -0.32
C LEU A 168 4.13 7.65 -1.47
N CYS A 169 3.53 7.19 -2.57
CA CYS A 169 4.22 6.87 -3.82
C CYS A 169 3.72 7.83 -4.90
N ILE A 170 4.64 8.44 -5.66
CA ILE A 170 4.30 9.44 -6.69
C ILE A 170 4.23 8.93 -8.12
N MET A 171 4.71 7.71 -8.37
CA MET A 171 4.67 7.08 -9.70
C MET A 171 3.33 6.38 -9.91
N ALA A 172 3.14 5.70 -11.06
CA ALA A 172 2.06 4.74 -11.25
C ALA A 172 2.21 3.62 -10.20
N GLU A 173 1.54 3.78 -9.06
CA GLU A 173 1.94 3.22 -7.77
C GLU A 173 2.46 1.78 -7.81
N GLY A 174 3.71 1.60 -7.37
CA GLY A 174 4.38 0.29 -7.40
C GLY A 174 5.09 -0.04 -8.72
N ARG A 175 4.86 0.70 -9.82
CA ARG A 175 5.61 0.64 -11.09
C ARG A 175 6.64 1.77 -11.18
N CYS A 176 7.68 1.68 -10.34
CA CYS A 176 8.68 2.74 -10.21
C CYS A 176 9.77 2.67 -11.28
N TYR A 177 9.61 3.44 -12.36
CA TYR A 177 10.64 3.58 -13.42
C TYR A 177 11.90 4.32 -12.95
N LEU A 178 11.77 5.21 -11.96
CA LEU A 178 12.89 5.90 -11.32
C LEU A 178 13.89 4.91 -10.71
N SER A 179 13.35 3.92 -9.98
CA SER A 179 14.13 2.81 -9.42
C SER A 179 14.78 1.98 -10.53
N SER A 180 13.99 1.59 -11.54
CA SER A 180 14.50 0.80 -12.67
C SER A 180 15.64 1.48 -13.40
N TRP A 181 15.53 2.78 -13.64
CA TRP A 181 16.56 3.57 -14.30
C TRP A 181 17.84 3.66 -13.46
N MET A 182 17.70 3.86 -12.14
CA MET A 182 18.85 4.07 -11.26
C MET A 182 19.61 2.79 -10.93
N THR A 183 18.90 1.68 -10.71
CA THR A 183 19.50 0.45 -10.17
C THR A 183 19.31 -0.77 -11.07
N GLY A 184 18.61 -0.65 -12.20
CA GLY A 184 18.18 -1.80 -13.01
C GLY A 184 17.08 -2.63 -12.34
N GLU A 185 16.55 -2.19 -11.20
CA GLU A 185 15.64 -2.95 -10.35
C GLU A 185 14.48 -2.08 -9.88
N SER A 186 13.39 -2.69 -9.40
CA SER A 186 12.21 -1.96 -8.95
C SER A 186 11.40 -2.78 -7.95
N PRO A 187 10.34 -2.21 -7.35
CA PRO A 187 9.40 -2.99 -6.55
C PRO A 187 8.82 -4.20 -7.29
N ASN A 188 8.72 -4.18 -8.63
CA ASN A 188 8.21 -5.32 -9.40
C ASN A 188 9.23 -6.42 -9.64
N THR A 189 10.53 -6.15 -9.48
CA THR A 189 11.57 -7.16 -9.66
C THR A 189 12.12 -7.64 -8.32
N VAL A 190 12.35 -6.72 -7.37
CA VAL A 190 13.02 -7.02 -6.09
C VAL A 190 12.25 -6.54 -4.85
N GLY A 191 11.02 -6.06 -5.01
CA GLY A 191 10.14 -5.71 -3.89
C GLY A 191 10.51 -4.41 -3.15
N ALA A 192 11.48 -3.64 -3.66
CA ALA A 192 11.96 -2.40 -3.04
C ALA A 192 12.13 -1.26 -4.06
N CYS A 193 11.85 -0.01 -3.65
CA CYS A 193 12.14 1.18 -4.45
C CYS A 193 13.64 1.53 -4.48
N SER A 194 14.36 1.16 -3.43
CA SER A 194 15.81 1.33 -3.31
C SER A 194 16.35 0.04 -2.72
N PRO A 195 16.87 -0.88 -3.54
CA PRO A 195 17.38 -2.14 -3.03
C PRO A 195 18.64 -1.89 -2.19
N ALA A 196 18.69 -2.47 -0.98
CA ALA A 196 19.74 -2.17 0.01
C ALA A 196 21.17 -2.35 -0.53
N ARG A 197 21.40 -3.27 -1.48
CA ARG A 197 22.71 -3.49 -2.12
C ARG A 197 23.25 -2.27 -2.89
N TYR A 198 22.38 -1.36 -3.31
CA TYR A 198 22.76 -0.10 -3.99
C TYR A 198 22.79 1.09 -3.06
N VAL A 199 22.33 0.94 -1.82
CA VAL A 199 22.33 2.02 -0.84
C VAL A 199 23.72 2.20 -0.26
N ARG A 200 24.22 3.43 -0.22
CA ARG A 200 25.47 3.79 0.46
C ARG A 200 25.24 4.94 1.41
N TRP A 201 25.87 4.84 2.58
CA TRP A 201 25.93 5.88 3.59
C TRP A 201 27.39 6.29 3.74
N GLN A 202 27.70 7.56 3.55
CA GLN A 202 29.07 8.05 3.51
C GLN A 202 29.20 9.29 4.39
N GLN A 203 30.06 9.23 5.40
CA GLN A 203 30.42 10.41 6.16
C GLN A 203 31.40 11.24 5.32
N THR A 204 31.04 12.50 5.04
CA THR A 204 31.90 13.44 4.32
C THR A 204 32.18 14.68 5.18
N PRO A 205 33.14 15.54 4.81
CA PRO A 205 33.34 16.83 5.48
C PRO A 205 32.12 17.74 5.42
N ALA A 206 31.21 17.53 4.46
CA ALA A 206 29.99 18.32 4.30
C ALA A 206 28.78 17.75 5.06
N GLY A 207 28.90 16.58 5.69
CA GLY A 207 27.80 15.90 6.39
C GLY A 207 27.64 14.43 5.99
N LEU A 208 26.61 13.78 6.54
CA LEU A 208 26.26 12.41 6.18
C LEU A 208 25.56 12.41 4.83
N GLU A 209 26.10 11.69 3.85
CA GLU A 209 25.48 11.55 2.53
C GLU A 209 24.82 10.19 2.38
N SER A 210 23.60 10.18 1.84
CA SER A 210 22.92 8.97 1.38
C SER A 210 22.93 8.91 -0.13
N ARG A 211 23.32 7.76 -0.67
CA ARG A 211 23.37 7.51 -2.12
C ARG A 211 22.57 6.28 -2.49
N LEU A 212 22.06 6.30 -3.70
CA LEU A 212 21.54 5.14 -4.40
C LEU A 212 22.38 4.95 -5.66
N ASN A 213 23.12 3.84 -5.71
CA ASN A 213 24.22 3.67 -6.66
C ASN A 213 25.23 4.83 -6.50
N GLU A 214 25.63 5.48 -7.58
CA GLU A 214 26.54 6.64 -7.55
C GLU A 214 25.83 7.99 -7.38
N VAL A 215 24.49 8.00 -7.26
CA VAL A 215 23.71 9.24 -7.20
C VAL A 215 23.48 9.68 -5.76
N LEU A 216 23.84 10.93 -5.47
CA LEU A 216 23.54 11.60 -4.22
C LEU A 216 22.03 11.83 -4.10
N ILE A 217 21.42 11.21 -3.10
CA ILE A 217 19.99 11.35 -2.80
C ILE A 217 19.78 12.48 -1.81
N ASP A 218 20.62 12.53 -0.78
CA ASP A 218 20.54 13.59 0.22
C ASP A 218 21.82 13.71 1.05
N ARG A 219 21.98 14.85 1.71
CA ARG A 219 23.03 15.18 2.67
C ARG A 219 22.40 15.72 3.96
N TYR A 220 22.68 15.08 5.09
CA TYR A 220 22.06 15.38 6.36
C TYR A 220 22.99 16.18 7.28
N GLU A 221 22.37 17.09 8.03
CA GLU A 221 23.03 17.77 9.15
C GLU A 221 23.23 16.82 10.34
N PRO A 222 24.16 17.09 11.28
CA PRO A 222 24.50 16.14 12.36
C PRO A 222 23.34 15.66 13.25
N ASN A 223 22.27 16.44 13.38
CA ASN A 223 21.09 16.12 14.19
C ASN A 223 19.82 15.91 13.34
N GLU A 224 19.96 15.83 12.02
CA GLU A 224 18.84 15.57 11.12
C GLU A 224 18.61 14.06 10.99
N ASN A 225 17.34 13.64 11.08
CA ASN A 225 17.00 12.24 10.89
C ASN A 225 17.18 11.84 9.42
N ALA A 226 18.07 10.89 9.19
CA ALA A 226 18.33 10.39 7.85
C ALA A 226 17.25 9.42 7.37
N GLY A 227 16.54 9.81 6.30
CA GLY A 227 15.53 8.99 5.64
C GLY A 227 16.15 7.87 4.79
N TYR A 228 15.42 6.78 4.57
CA TYR A 228 15.90 5.74 3.66
C TYR A 228 16.02 6.29 2.23
N PRO A 229 17.17 6.13 1.55
CA PRO A 229 17.46 6.86 0.32
C PRO A 229 16.59 6.36 -0.83
N THR A 230 15.48 7.06 -1.06
CA THR A 230 14.51 6.78 -2.11
C THR A 230 14.58 7.91 -3.12
N LEU A 231 14.76 7.60 -4.41
CA LEU A 231 15.02 8.60 -5.44
C LEU A 231 13.95 9.70 -5.49
N CYS A 232 12.68 9.33 -5.36
CA CYS A 232 11.59 10.31 -5.38
C CYS A 232 11.51 11.20 -4.13
N LYS A 233 12.32 10.96 -3.10
CA LYS A 233 12.28 11.66 -1.81
C LYS A 233 13.58 12.37 -1.47
N GLY A 234 14.56 12.36 -2.37
CA GLY A 234 15.82 13.08 -2.19
C GLY A 234 15.64 14.60 -2.26
N ARG A 235 16.67 15.32 -1.79
CA ARG A 235 16.79 16.78 -1.98
C ARG A 235 17.75 17.05 -3.12
N TYR A 236 17.29 17.76 -4.13
CA TYR A 236 18.05 18.05 -5.35
C TYR A 236 18.22 19.54 -5.55
N GLN A 237 19.29 19.92 -6.24
CA GLN A 237 19.57 21.29 -6.64
C GLN A 237 18.89 21.60 -7.97
N VAL A 238 17.90 22.48 -7.98
CA VAL A 238 17.19 22.95 -9.18
C VAL A 238 17.16 24.47 -9.14
N ASP A 239 17.61 25.13 -10.20
CA ASP A 239 17.63 26.60 -10.34
C ASP A 239 18.23 27.34 -9.13
N GLY A 240 19.33 26.81 -8.59
CA GLY A 240 20.01 27.43 -7.45
C GLY A 240 19.37 27.15 -6.08
N GLN A 241 18.29 26.36 -5.99
CA GLN A 241 17.64 25.98 -4.74
C GLN A 241 17.72 24.47 -4.48
N ARG A 242 17.95 24.11 -3.22
CA ARG A 242 17.95 22.71 -2.74
C ARG A 242 16.67 22.41 -2.00
N TYR A 243 15.86 21.48 -2.52
CA TYR A 243 14.60 21.07 -1.90
C TYR A 243 14.15 19.68 -2.41
N HIS A 244 13.06 19.15 -1.86
CA HIS A 244 12.42 17.92 -2.33
C HIS A 244 11.68 18.19 -3.65
N VAL A 245 12.35 17.98 -4.78
CA VAL A 245 11.82 18.32 -6.12
C VAL A 245 10.64 17.45 -6.54
N LEU A 246 10.61 16.20 -6.06
CA LEU A 246 9.63 15.20 -6.48
C LEU A 246 8.55 14.98 -5.43
N GLU A 247 8.94 14.59 -4.23
CA GLU A 247 8.02 14.37 -3.11
C GLU A 247 8.76 14.56 -1.79
N GLU A 248 8.07 15.13 -0.81
CA GLU A 248 8.60 15.19 0.55
C GLU A 248 8.52 13.80 1.22
N PRO A 249 9.40 13.48 2.18
CA PRO A 249 9.34 12.23 2.93
C PRO A 249 8.16 12.25 3.90
N THR A 250 6.93 12.13 3.37
CA THR A 250 5.68 12.21 4.13
C THR A 250 4.88 10.91 4.00
N SER A 251 3.97 10.70 4.96
CA SER A 251 2.93 9.67 4.87
C SER A 251 1.59 10.26 4.47
N LEU A 252 0.81 9.53 3.69
CA LEU A 252 -0.62 9.80 3.55
C LEU A 252 -1.29 9.64 4.92
N ASN A 253 -2.19 10.54 5.29
CA ASN A 253 -3.11 10.40 6.41
C ASN A 253 -4.46 11.02 6.07
N THR A 254 -5.46 10.18 5.77
CA THR A 254 -6.80 10.62 5.35
C THR A 254 -7.84 10.57 6.46
N LEU A 255 -7.42 10.52 7.72
CA LEU A 255 -8.32 10.30 8.86
C LEU A 255 -9.39 11.41 8.98
N GLU A 256 -9.04 12.64 8.59
CA GLU A 256 -9.97 13.78 8.49
C GLU A 256 -11.03 13.61 7.38
N LEU A 257 -10.72 12.87 6.32
CA LEU A 257 -11.63 12.63 5.19
C LEU A 257 -12.62 11.50 5.45
N LEU A 258 -12.56 10.86 6.62
CA LEU A 258 -13.36 9.68 6.92
C LEU A 258 -14.88 9.88 6.75
N PRO A 259 -15.49 11.02 7.15
CA PRO A 259 -16.90 11.29 6.85
C PRO A 259 -17.19 11.33 5.36
N GLU A 260 -16.32 11.97 4.57
CA GLU A 260 -16.46 12.07 3.12
C GLU A 260 -16.33 10.71 2.43
N LEU A 261 -15.37 9.90 2.87
CA LEU A 261 -15.17 8.54 2.35
C LEU A 261 -16.36 7.62 2.68
N LEU A 262 -16.93 7.74 3.89
CA LEU A 262 -18.16 7.02 4.26
C LEU A 262 -19.36 7.46 3.43
N ALA A 263 -19.56 8.78 3.27
CA ALA A 263 -20.64 9.33 2.45
C ALA A 263 -20.51 8.95 0.96
N ALA A 264 -19.28 8.74 0.48
CA ALA A 264 -18.99 8.25 -0.86
C ALA A 264 -19.14 6.73 -1.01
N ASN A 265 -19.57 5.99 0.02
CA ASN A 265 -19.67 4.53 0.01
C ASN A 265 -18.35 3.82 -0.30
N ILE A 266 -17.21 4.39 0.12
CA ILE A 266 -15.93 3.70 0.02
C ILE A 266 -15.96 2.46 0.92
N ALA A 267 -15.74 1.30 0.31
CA ALA A 267 -15.98 0.02 0.94
C ALA A 267 -14.86 -0.37 1.90
N SER A 268 -13.63 0.02 1.61
CA SER A 268 -12.45 -0.31 2.41
C SER A 268 -11.45 0.84 2.48
N VAL A 269 -10.87 1.01 3.67
CA VAL A 269 -9.70 1.85 3.89
C VAL A 269 -8.50 0.96 4.19
N LYS A 270 -7.44 1.14 3.40
CA LYS A 270 -6.25 0.30 3.41
C LYS A 270 -5.07 1.01 4.05
N ILE A 271 -4.44 0.36 5.01
CA ILE A 271 -3.20 0.84 5.63
C ILE A 271 -1.99 0.27 4.84
N GLU A 272 -1.03 1.12 4.45
CA GLU A 272 0.25 0.66 3.90
C GLU A 272 1.20 0.26 5.03
N GLY A 273 2.01 -0.78 4.80
CA GLY A 273 3.15 -1.05 5.67
C GLY A 273 3.42 -2.52 5.93
N ARG A 274 3.38 -3.39 4.92
CA ARG A 274 3.64 -4.84 5.13
C ARG A 274 5.00 -5.10 5.75
N GLN A 275 5.95 -4.21 5.53
CA GLN A 275 7.30 -4.23 6.07
C GLN A 275 7.44 -3.64 7.48
N ARG A 276 6.36 -3.09 8.05
CA ARG A 276 6.40 -2.45 9.36
C ARG A 276 6.30 -3.46 10.49
N SER A 277 6.72 -3.03 11.68
CA SER A 277 6.74 -3.87 12.88
C SER A 277 5.31 -4.18 13.36
N PRO A 278 5.12 -5.25 14.15
CA PRO A 278 3.84 -5.51 14.81
C PRO A 278 3.35 -4.33 15.66
N ALA A 279 4.26 -3.59 16.31
CA ALA A 279 3.92 -2.40 17.11
C ALA A 279 3.31 -1.29 16.25
N TYR A 280 3.89 -1.00 15.07
CA TYR A 280 3.29 -0.07 14.11
C TYR A 280 1.88 -0.52 13.70
N VAL A 281 1.74 -1.80 13.35
CA VAL A 281 0.45 -2.34 12.87
C VAL A 281 -0.62 -2.26 13.97
N SER A 282 -0.29 -2.61 15.21
CA SER A 282 -1.20 -2.46 16.35
C SER A 282 -1.67 -1.03 16.55
N GLN A 283 -0.73 -0.07 16.60
CA GLN A 283 -1.06 1.34 16.87
C GLN A 283 -1.93 1.92 15.77
N VAL A 284 -1.55 1.74 14.49
CA VAL A 284 -2.31 2.27 13.37
C VAL A 284 -3.69 1.60 13.27
N ALA A 285 -3.78 0.28 13.40
CA ALA A 285 -5.05 -0.44 13.36
C ALA A 285 -6.01 0.04 14.44
N ARG A 286 -5.53 0.19 15.68
CA ARG A 286 -6.32 0.68 16.82
C ARG A 286 -6.86 2.08 16.58
N ILE A 287 -6.01 3.01 16.15
CA ILE A 287 -6.42 4.40 15.87
C ILE A 287 -7.50 4.42 14.78
N TRP A 288 -7.24 3.73 13.66
CA TRP A 288 -8.19 3.71 12.55
C TRP A 288 -9.49 3.02 12.90
N ARG A 289 -9.46 1.93 13.68
CA ARG A 289 -10.68 1.28 14.18
C ARG A 289 -11.53 2.24 15.01
N GLN A 290 -10.91 2.93 15.98
CA GLN A 290 -11.59 3.92 16.81
C GLN A 290 -12.17 5.07 15.97
N ALA A 291 -11.41 5.56 14.99
CA ALA A 291 -11.88 6.61 14.09
C ALA A 291 -13.07 6.16 13.24
N ILE A 292 -13.01 4.96 12.65
CA ILE A 292 -14.12 4.39 11.85
C ILE A 292 -15.35 4.17 12.70
N ASP A 293 -15.21 3.61 13.90
CA ASP A 293 -16.36 3.39 14.80
C ASP A 293 -17.01 4.70 15.22
N ARG A 294 -16.20 5.68 15.63
CA ARG A 294 -16.71 7.00 16.02
C ARG A 294 -17.40 7.71 14.86
N CYS A 295 -16.81 7.66 13.66
CA CYS A 295 -17.38 8.27 12.48
C CYS A 295 -18.67 7.57 12.04
N LYS A 296 -18.74 6.23 12.08
CA LYS A 296 -19.98 5.49 11.79
C LYS A 296 -21.09 5.78 12.79
N ALA A 297 -20.77 5.99 14.05
CA ALA A 297 -21.76 6.27 15.09
C ALA A 297 -22.38 7.67 14.95
N ASN A 298 -21.58 8.68 14.58
CA ASN A 298 -22.08 10.03 14.30
C ASN A 298 -21.16 10.76 13.30
N PRO A 299 -21.42 10.64 11.98
CA PRO A 299 -20.59 11.26 10.96
C PRO A 299 -20.57 12.79 11.02
N GLU A 300 -21.69 13.42 11.37
CA GLU A 300 -21.84 14.89 11.41
C GLU A 300 -21.05 15.53 12.55
N ALA A 301 -20.90 14.83 13.68
CA ALA A 301 -20.11 15.27 14.82
C ALA A 301 -18.71 14.64 14.86
N PHE A 302 -18.27 13.99 13.78
CA PHE A 302 -16.94 13.39 13.74
C PHE A 302 -15.88 14.48 13.76
N ALA A 303 -14.97 14.38 14.72
CA ALA A 303 -13.77 15.20 14.81
C ALA A 303 -12.58 14.30 15.08
N VAL A 304 -11.48 14.59 14.41
CA VAL A 304 -10.21 13.91 14.64
C VAL A 304 -9.66 14.28 16.01
N GLN A 305 -9.21 13.29 16.77
CA GLN A 305 -8.56 13.53 18.05
C GLN A 305 -7.11 13.93 17.83
N GLU A 306 -6.65 14.96 18.55
CA GLU A 306 -5.26 15.42 18.49
C GLU A 306 -4.27 14.28 18.80
N SER A 307 -4.58 13.45 19.81
CA SER A 307 -3.79 12.28 20.18
C SER A 307 -3.59 11.29 19.02
N TRP A 308 -4.60 11.09 18.17
CA TRP A 308 -4.48 10.25 16.98
C TRP A 308 -3.51 10.85 15.96
N MET A 309 -3.58 12.17 15.75
CA MET A 309 -2.68 12.87 14.81
C MET A 309 -1.24 12.86 15.32
N THR A 310 -1.02 13.04 16.62
CA THR A 310 0.31 12.95 17.23
C THR A 310 0.89 11.54 17.07
N GLU A 311 0.12 10.49 17.40
CA GLU A 311 0.60 9.10 17.32
C GLU A 311 0.86 8.71 15.86
N LEU A 312 -0.06 8.99 14.93
CA LEU A 312 0.15 8.75 13.49
C LEU A 312 1.31 9.57 12.91
N GLY A 313 1.49 10.82 13.34
CA GLY A 313 2.63 11.67 12.96
C GLY A 313 3.96 11.03 13.36
N SER A 314 4.05 10.49 14.58
CA SER A 314 5.26 9.81 15.07
C SER A 314 5.62 8.54 14.28
N LEU A 315 4.61 7.90 13.68
CA LEU A 315 4.76 6.71 12.83
C LEU A 315 4.97 7.05 11.36
N SER A 316 4.88 8.32 10.98
CA SER A 316 4.96 8.76 9.60
C SER A 316 6.38 8.90 9.13
N GLU A 317 6.57 8.71 7.83
CA GLU A 317 7.84 9.05 7.20
C GLU A 317 8.12 10.55 7.41
N GLY A 318 9.37 10.89 7.70
CA GLY A 318 9.77 12.27 8.00
C GLY A 318 9.01 12.92 9.16
N THR A 319 8.28 12.15 9.98
CA THR A 319 7.39 12.65 11.04
C THR A 319 6.30 13.61 10.56
N GLN A 320 5.94 13.53 9.27
CA GLN A 320 5.00 14.45 8.62
C GLN A 320 3.92 13.68 7.85
N THR A 321 2.73 14.25 7.83
CA THR A 321 1.58 13.70 7.08
C THR A 321 1.06 14.65 6.04
N THR A 322 0.54 14.09 4.95
CA THR A 322 -0.11 14.81 3.88
C THR A 322 -1.45 14.15 3.51
N LEU A 323 -2.35 14.94 2.93
CA LEU A 323 -3.52 14.44 2.22
C LEU A 323 -3.19 14.07 0.77
N GLY A 324 -1.98 14.37 0.29
CA GLY A 324 -1.56 14.10 -1.09
C GLY A 324 -2.51 14.74 -2.11
N ALA A 325 -2.90 13.98 -3.13
CA ALA A 325 -3.81 14.47 -4.17
C ALA A 325 -5.21 14.83 -3.66
N TYR A 326 -5.63 14.33 -2.49
CA TYR A 326 -6.95 14.65 -1.92
C TYR A 326 -7.12 16.12 -1.57
N HIS A 327 -6.03 16.84 -1.24
CA HIS A 327 -6.07 18.27 -0.86
C HIS A 327 -6.10 19.23 -2.05
N ARG A 328 -6.01 18.77 -3.32
CA ARG A 328 -5.98 19.67 -4.48
C ARG A 328 -7.30 20.45 -4.62
N LYS A 329 -7.37 21.62 -3.96
CA LYS A 329 -8.49 22.59 -3.99
C LYS A 329 -8.60 23.33 -5.32
N TRP A 330 -7.53 23.35 -6.11
CA TRP A 330 -7.53 23.92 -7.46
C TRP A 330 -7.93 22.84 -8.47
N GLN A 331 -9.24 22.69 -8.68
CA GLN A 331 -9.84 22.10 -9.89
C GLN A 331 -11.19 22.76 -10.16
#